data_AF-A0A172QZM0-F1
#
_entry.id   AF-A0A172QZM0-F1
#
_cell.length_a   1.000
_cell.length_b   1.000
_cell.length_c   1.000
_cell.angle_alpha   90.00
_cell.angle_beta   90.00
_cell.angle_gamma   90.00
#
_symmetry.space_group_name_H-M   'P 1'
#
loop_
_entity.id
_entity.type
_entity.pdbx_description
1 polymer ?
#
loop_
_entity_poly.entity_id
_entity_poly.type
_entity_poly.pdbx_seq_one_letter_code
_entity_poly.pdbx_strand_id
1 'polypeptide(L)' 'VSPYMLFILIFMLTLGTLITLTSSHWLLAWAGLEINTFALIPLMTQDKHPRAVEAALKYFVTQSTAAIMLLFAATS' A
#
# COMPACT_ATOMS: atom_id res chain seq x y z
N VAL A 1 7.59 -8.97 -14.21
CA VAL A 1 6.89 -7.67 -14.29
C VAL A 1 7.41 -6.94 -15.52
N SER A 2 6.53 -6.45 -16.41
CA SER A 2 7.00 -5.68 -17.56
C SER A 2 7.57 -4.32 -17.10
N PRO A 3 8.51 -3.70 -17.83
CA PRO A 3 9.06 -2.40 -17.46
C PRO A 3 7.96 -1.32 -17.29
N TYR A 4 6.90 -1.37 -18.10
CA TYR A 4 5.74 -0.49 -17.97
C TYR A 4 4.96 -0.73 -16.66
N MET A 5 4.76 -1.99 -16.28
CA MET A 5 4.10 -2.33 -15.01
C MET A 5 4.93 -1.87 -13.81
N LEU A 6 6.26 -2.02 -13.87
CA LEU A 6 7.15 -1.52 -12.82
C LEU A 6 7.02 0.01 -12.67
N PHE A 7 7.03 0.74 -13.78
CA PHE A 7 6.84 2.20 -13.77
C PHE A 7 5.51 2.60 -13.13
N ILE A 8 4.41 1.92 -13.49
CA ILE A 8 3.09 2.17 -12.90
C ILE A 8 3.11 1.88 -11.39
N LEU A 9 3.73 0.80 -10.94
CA LEU A 9 3.80 0.45 -9.51
C LEU A 9 4.60 1.49 -8.71
N ILE A 10 5.74 1.93 -9.23
CA ILE A 10 6.54 2.98 -8.58
C ILE A 10 5.77 4.31 -8.57
N PHE A 11 5.12 4.66 -9.69
CA PHE A 11 4.30 5.86 -9.77
C PHE A 11 3.16 5.84 -8.74
N MET A 12 2.45 4.71 -8.61
CA MET A 12 1.40 4.52 -7.61
C MET A 12 1.93 4.66 -6.19
N LEU A 13 3.12 4.14 -5.89
CA LEU A 13 3.78 4.31 -4.58
C LEU A 13 4.10 5.79 -4.30
N THR A 14 4.62 6.52 -5.28
CA THR A 14 4.89 7.97 -5.12
C THR A 14 3.60 8.78 -5.01
N LEU A 15 2.55 8.38 -5.71
CA LEU A 15 1.26 9.06 -5.69
C LEU A 15 0.55 8.83 -4.36
N GLY A 16 0.49 7.58 -3.87
CA GLY A 16 -0.14 7.24 -2.61
C GLY A 16 0.53 7.95 -1.42
N THR A 17 1.87 7.96 -1.38
CA THR A 17 2.62 8.72 -0.38
C THR A 17 2.36 10.23 -0.46
N LEU A 18 2.32 10.82 -1.65
CA LEU A 18 2.00 12.23 -1.82
C LEU A 18 0.56 12.55 -1.36
N ILE A 19 -0.41 11.71 -1.68
CA ILE A 19 -1.80 11.86 -1.23
C ILE A 19 -1.85 11.84 0.31
N THR A 20 -1.19 10.88 0.96
CA THR A 20 -1.16 10.81 2.43
C THR A 20 -0.50 12.03 3.07
N LEU A 21 0.57 12.56 2.48
CA LEU A 21 1.27 13.74 3.02
C LEU A 21 0.51 15.05 2.80
N THR A 22 -0.22 15.15 1.69
CA THR A 22 -0.93 16.39 1.31
C THR A 22 -2.40 16.41 1.75
N SER A 23 -2.92 15.30 2.26
CA SER A 23 -4.33 15.19 2.66
C SER A 23 -4.67 16.04 3.88
N SER A 24 -5.77 16.81 3.78
CA SER A 24 -6.39 17.53 4.89
C SER A 24 -7.47 16.71 5.63
N HIS A 25 -7.91 15.60 5.05
CA HIS A 25 -8.94 14.72 5.62
C HIS A 25 -8.36 13.32 5.86
N TRP A 26 -8.65 12.75 7.04
CA TRP A 26 -8.18 11.42 7.43
C TRP A 26 -8.62 10.31 6.47
N LEU A 27 -9.82 10.40 5.90
CA LEU A 27 -10.29 9.44 4.88
C LEU A 27 -9.43 9.48 3.61
N LEU A 28 -8.99 10.67 3.18
CA LEU A 28 -8.12 10.83 2.03
C LEU A 28 -6.69 10.35 2.35
N ALA A 29 -6.22 10.61 3.58
CA ALA A 29 -4.95 10.08 4.07
C ALA A 29 -4.92 8.54 4.03
N TRP A 30 -6.01 7.91 4.48
CA TRP A 30 -6.22 6.47 4.42
C TRP A 30 -6.22 5.94 2.98
N ALA A 31 -6.91 6.62 2.06
CA ALA A 31 -6.93 6.21 0.65
C ALA A 31 -5.51 6.20 0.03
N GLY A 32 -4.66 7.16 0.39
CA GLY A 32 -3.24 7.17 -0.01
C GLY A 32 -2.45 5.97 0.53
N LEU A 33 -2.70 5.55 1.78
CA LEU A 33 -2.08 4.37 2.39
C LEU A 33 -2.51 3.05 1.72
N GLU A 34 -3.78 2.93 1.33
CA GLU A 34 -4.28 1.76 0.59
C GLU A 34 -3.65 1.65 -0.80
N ILE A 35 -3.50 2.77 -1.53
CA ILE A 35 -2.81 2.81 -2.83
C ILE A 35 -1.37 2.29 -2.69
N ASN A 36 -0.66 2.70 -1.64
CA ASN A 36 0.70 2.21 -1.36
C ASN A 36 0.73 0.71 -1.10
N THR A 37 -0.26 0.19 -0.35
CA THR A 37 -0.34 -1.23 -0.02
C THR A 37 -0.57 -2.09 -1.27
N PHE A 38 -1.48 -1.68 -2.15
CA PHE A 38 -1.71 -2.36 -3.42
C PHE A 38 -0.54 -2.26 -4.40
N ALA A 39 0.19 -1.15 -4.40
CA ALA A 39 1.39 -1.00 -5.23
C ALA A 39 2.56 -1.86 -4.72
N LEU A 40 2.68 -2.07 -3.40
CA LEU A 40 3.81 -2.79 -2.81
C LEU A 40 3.69 -4.31 -2.92
N ILE A 41 2.49 -4.89 -2.87
CA ILE A 41 2.30 -6.36 -2.95
C ILE A 41 2.89 -6.97 -4.23
N PRO A 42 2.63 -6.45 -5.44
CA PRO A 42 3.23 -6.96 -6.68
C PRO A 42 4.74 -6.76 -6.73
N LEU A 43 5.26 -5.70 -6.08
CA LEU A 43 6.70 -5.45 -5.97
C LEU A 43 7.38 -6.49 -5.05
N MET A 44 6.73 -6.87 -3.94
CA MET A 44 7.25 -7.90 -3.03
C MET A 44 7.19 -9.31 -3.61
N THR A 45 6.23 -9.57 -4.50
CA THR A 45 5.98 -10.89 -5.10
C THR A 45 6.57 -11.04 -6.50
N GLN A 46 7.50 -10.15 -6.91
CA GLN A 46 8.21 -10.25 -8.18
C GLN A 46 8.95 -11.58 -8.32
N ASP A 47 9.69 -11.94 -7.26
CA ASP A 47 10.31 -13.25 -7.13
C ASP A 47 9.25 -14.22 -6.61
N LYS A 48 8.89 -15.22 -7.42
CA LYS A 48 7.86 -16.22 -7.08
C LYS A 48 8.32 -17.25 -6.04
N HIS A 49 9.25 -16.87 -5.17
CA HIS A 49 9.74 -17.71 -4.09
C HIS A 49 8.69 -17.77 -2.96
N PRO A 50 8.43 -18.94 -2.34
CA PRO A 50 7.44 -19.06 -1.27
C PRO A 50 7.66 -18.07 -0.12
N ARG A 51 8.92 -17.80 0.24
CA ARG A 51 9.29 -16.78 1.24
C ARG A 51 8.87 -15.35 0.87
N ALA A 52 8.91 -14.98 -0.40
CA ALA A 52 8.50 -13.65 -0.86
C ALA A 52 6.98 -13.48 -0.75
N VAL A 53 6.23 -14.55 -1.08
CA VAL A 53 4.77 -14.61 -0.88
C VAL A 53 4.42 -14.53 0.61
N GLU A 54 5.12 -15.26 1.47
CA GLU A 54 4.91 -15.20 2.92
C GLU A 54 5.19 -13.80 3.50
N ALA A 55 6.27 -13.14 3.04
CA ALA A 55 6.60 -11.78 3.45
C ALA A 55 5.53 -10.78 2.99
N ALA A 56 5.07 -10.88 1.74
CA ALA A 56 3.98 -10.03 1.22
C ALA A 56 2.68 -10.22 1.98
N LEU A 57 2.35 -11.47 2.36
CA LEU A 57 1.17 -11.77 3.17
C LEU A 57 1.27 -11.15 4.58
N LYS A 58 2.43 -11.26 5.24
CA LYS A 58 2.68 -10.64 6.54
C LYS A 58 2.54 -9.13 6.47
N TYR A 59 3.12 -8.50 5.44
CA TYR A 59 2.97 -7.08 5.19
C TYR A 59 1.49 -6.70 5.00
N PHE A 60 0.75 -7.43 4.16
CA PHE A 60 -0.66 -7.14 3.89
C PHE A 60 -1.53 -7.22 5.16
N VAL A 61 -1.39 -8.27 5.97
CA VAL A 61 -2.20 -8.45 7.18
C VAL A 61 -1.92 -7.35 8.21
N THR A 62 -0.64 -7.04 8.44
CA THR A 62 -0.25 -5.98 9.38
C THR A 62 -0.75 -4.62 8.91
N GLN A 63 -0.59 -4.31 7.63
CA GLN A 63 -1.01 -3.03 7.08
C GLN A 63 -2.54 -2.86 7.02
N SER A 64 -3.27 -3.91 6.63
CA SER A 64 -4.73 -3.89 6.63
C SER A 64 -5.29 -3.67 8.04
N THR A 65 -4.69 -4.31 9.05
CA THR A 65 -5.06 -4.11 10.46
C THR A 65 -4.83 -2.66 10.89
N ALA A 66 -3.67 -2.08 10.55
CA ALA A 66 -3.37 -0.69 10.86
C ALA A 66 -4.31 0.30 10.14
N ALA A 67 -4.66 0.02 8.88
CA ALA A 67 -5.58 0.83 8.08
C ALA A 67 -7.00 0.84 8.68
N ILE A 68 -7.49 -0.30 9.16
CA ILE A 68 -8.79 -0.41 9.87
C ILE A 68 -8.76 0.38 11.18
N MET A 69 -7.68 0.26 11.98
CA MET A 69 -7.54 1.03 13.23
C MET A 69 -7.54 2.54 12.97
N LEU A 70 -6.85 3.00 11.92
CA LEU A 70 -6.84 4.40 11.52
C LEU A 70 -8.25 4.87 11.13
N LEU A 71 -8.97 4.11 10.31
CA LEU A 71 -10.35 4.45 9.94
C LEU A 71 -11.25 4.55 11.17
N PHE A 72 -11.15 3.60 12.09
CA PHE A 72 -11.94 3.62 13.32
C PHE A 72 -11.69 4.91 14.12
N ALA A 73 -10.41 5.26 14.33
CA ALA A 73 -10.02 6.48 15.04
C ALA A 73 -10.41 7.77 14.30
N ALA A 74 -10.46 7.75 12.97
CA ALA A 74 -10.87 8.90 12.16
C ALA A 74 -12.39 9.13 12.17
N THR A 75 -13.17 8.10 12.45
CA THR A 75 -14.65 8.15 12.49
C THR A 75 -15.24 8.26 13.89
N SER A 76 -14.45 8.01 14.93
CA SER A 76 -14.83 8.17 16.34
C SER A 76 -14.78 9.63 16.78
#